data_AF-A0A353VRG1-F1
#
_entry.id   AF-A0A353VRG1-F1
#
_cell.length_a   1.000
_cell.length_b   1.000
_cell.length_c   1.000
_cell.angle_alpha   90.00
_cell.angle_beta   90.00
_cell.angle_gamma   90.00
#
_symmetry.space_group_name_H-M   'P 1'
#
loop_
_entity.id
_entity.type
_entity.pdbx_description
1 polymer ?
#
loop_
_entity_poly.entity_id
_entity_poly.type
_entity_poly.pdbx_seq_one_letter_code
_entity_poly.pdbx_strand_id
1 'polypeptide(L)' 'CEELDFLNKLARKCEVTGSRVMGGGFGGCTINLVKDELYDAFIAAVKEQFPAKFGHDPKFYNVVISDGARRVE' A
#
# COMPACT_ATOMS: atom_id res chain seq x y z
N CYS A 1 -9.99 -3.76 -9.01
CA CYS A 1 -11.16 -3.66 -8.13
C CYS A 1 -11.15 -2.28 -7.48
N GLU A 2 -12.28 -1.84 -6.95
CA GLU A 2 -12.43 -0.47 -6.49
C GLU A 2 -11.48 -0.12 -5.34
N GLU A 3 -11.14 -1.09 -4.48
CA GLU A 3 -10.22 -0.92 -3.35
C GLU A 3 -8.81 -0.57 -3.82
N LEU A 4 -8.30 -1.28 -4.83
CA LEU A 4 -6.96 -1.04 -5.37
C LEU A 4 -6.88 0.28 -6.13
N ASP A 5 -7.92 0.61 -6.90
CA ASP A 5 -7.99 1.87 -7.62
C ASP A 5 -8.11 3.05 -6.64
N PHE A 6 -8.84 2.87 -5.54
CA PHE A 6 -8.93 3.83 -4.46
C PHE A 6 -7.57 4.05 -3.78
N LEU A 7 -6.85 3.00 -3.39
CA LEU A 7 -5.53 3.11 -2.78
C LEU A 7 -4.53 3.82 -3.72
N ASN A 8 -4.51 3.46 -5.01
CA ASN A 8 -3.67 4.14 -6.00
C ASN A 8 -4.00 5.63 -6.14
N LYS A 9 -5.29 5.99 -6.16
CA LYS A 9 -5.74 7.40 -6.25
C LYS A 9 -5.39 8.17 -4.99
N LEU A 10 -5.55 7.57 -3.82
CA LEU A 10 -5.22 8.18 -2.53
C LEU A 10 -3.72 8.42 -2.40
N ALA A 11 -2.89 7.43 -2.78
CA ALA A 11 -1.43 7.60 -2.82
C ALA A 11 -1.01 8.80 -3.67
N ARG A 12 -1.61 8.97 -4.86
CA ARG A 12 -1.35 10.15 -5.72
C ARG A 12 -1.76 11.47 -5.08
N LYS A 13 -2.85 11.50 -4.31
CA LYS A 13 -3.29 12.70 -3.58
C LYS A 13 -2.36 13.05 -2.41
N CYS A 14 -1.76 12.05 -1.78
CA CYS A 14 -0.79 12.21 -0.70
C CYS A 14 0.64 12.42 -1.20
N GLU A 15 0.84 12.76 -2.47
CA GLU A 15 2.14 13.02 -3.09
C GLU A 15 3.16 11.87 -2.97
N VAL A 16 2.66 10.64 -2.78
CA VAL A 16 3.47 9.43 -2.85
C VAL A 16 4.11 9.34 -4.23
N THR A 17 5.41 9.02 -4.29
CA THR A 17 6.22 9.07 -5.52
C THR A 17 5.71 8.10 -6.58
N GLY A 18 5.19 6.94 -6.17
CA GLY A 18 4.59 5.98 -7.07
C GLY A 18 3.72 4.97 -6.35
N SER A 19 2.67 4.50 -7.02
CA SER A 19 1.75 3.48 -6.52
C SER A 19 1.26 2.62 -7.68
N ARG A 20 1.22 1.30 -7.48
CA ARG A 20 0.59 0.35 -8.43
C ARG A 20 0.11 -0.91 -7.72
N VAL A 21 -0.74 -1.67 -8.40
CA VAL A 21 -1.13 -3.03 -8.00
C VAL A 21 0.07 -3.97 -8.04
N MET A 22 0.22 -4.79 -7.00
CA MET A 22 1.19 -5.89 -6.94
C MET A 22 0.45 -7.24 -7.10
N GLY A 23 0.96 -8.13 -7.95
CA GLY A 23 0.32 -9.43 -8.23
C GLY A 23 -0.72 -9.40 -9.35
N GLY A 24 -1.62 -10.39 -9.36
CA GLY A 24 -2.58 -10.63 -10.45
C GLY A 24 -3.83 -9.74 -10.46
N GLY A 25 -4.07 -8.96 -9.40
CA GLY A 25 -5.25 -8.08 -9.29
C GLY A 25 -6.50 -8.78 -8.75
N PHE A 26 -7.67 -8.19 -9.04
CA PHE A 26 -8.99 -8.60 -8.50
C PHE A 26 -9.11 -8.56 -6.97
N GLY A 27 -8.17 -7.88 -6.31
CA GLY A 27 -7.97 -7.84 -4.87
C GLY A 27 -6.47 -7.85 -4.57
N GLY A 28 -6.11 -7.98 -3.29
CA GLY A 28 -4.71 -8.07 -2.87
C GLY A 28 -4.13 -6.74 -2.41
N CYS A 29 -2.95 -6.37 -2.91
CA CYS A 29 -2.16 -5.27 -2.37
C CYS A 29 -1.70 -4.26 -3.43
N THR A 30 -1.41 -3.04 -2.96
CA THR A 30 -0.65 -2.04 -3.71
C THR A 30 0.76 -1.95 -3.13
N ILE A 31 1.73 -1.66 -3.99
CA ILE A 31 3.09 -1.31 -3.58
C ILE A 31 3.29 0.18 -3.83
N ASN A 32 3.91 0.86 -2.87
CA ASN A 32 4.00 2.31 -2.82
C ASN A 32 5.44 2.75 -2.53
N LEU A 33 5.95 3.72 -3.28
CA LEU A 33 7.22 4.39 -3.01
C LEU A 33 6.93 5.70 -2.28
N VAL A 34 7.09 5.68 -0.97
CA VAL A 34 6.74 6.79 -0.08
C VAL A 34 8.03 7.39 0.47
N LYS A 35 8.17 8.71 0.46
CA LYS A 35 9.25 9.39 1.17
C LYS A 35 9.00 9.29 2.67
N ASP A 36 10.05 9.18 3.48
CA ASP A 36 9.92 9.02 4.93
C ASP A 36 9.07 10.12 5.57
N GLU A 37 9.25 11.38 5.15
CA GLU A 37 8.49 12.54 5.62
C GLU A 37 6.98 12.48 5.33
N LEU A 38 6.56 11.68 4.34
CA LEU A 38 5.16 11.52 3.94
C LEU A 38 4.53 10.25 4.54
N TYR A 39 5.31 9.36 5.13
CA TYR A 39 4.86 8.03 5.55
C TYR A 39 3.69 8.09 6.53
N ASP A 40 3.86 8.80 7.65
CA ASP A 40 2.84 8.84 8.70
C ASP A 40 1.53 9.49 8.22
N ALA A 41 1.64 10.58 7.46
CA ALA A 41 0.50 11.26 6.88
C ALA A 41 -0.26 10.37 5.88
N PHE A 42 0.48 9.63 5.03
CA PHE A 42 -0.13 8.70 4.08
C PHE A 42 -0.84 7.54 4.80
N ILE A 43 -0.20 6.92 5.80
CA ILE A 43 -0.80 5.82 6.56
C ILE A 43 -2.05 6.29 7.31
N ALA A 44 -2.01 7.48 7.92
CA ALA A 44 -3.17 8.06 8.60
C ALA A 44 -4.34 8.28 7.63
N ALA A 45 -4.08 8.86 6.45
CA ALA A 45 -5.11 9.09 5.43
C ALA A 45 -5.74 7.77 4.94
N VAL A 46 -4.95 6.72 4.75
CA VAL A 46 -5.46 5.40 4.34
C VAL A 46 -6.29 4.77 5.47
N LYS A 47 -5.82 4.83 6.72
CA LYS A 47 -6.54 4.29 7.89
C LYS A 47 -7.87 4.98 8.15
N GLU A 48 -7.99 6.26 7.84
CA GLU A 48 -9.25 6.99 7.96
C GLU A 48 -10.20 6.68 6.80
N GLN A 49 -9.72 6.84 5.56
CA GLN A 49 -10.62 6.88 4.41
C GLN A 49 -10.96 5.49 3.85
N PHE A 50 -10.07 4.50 4.00
CA PHE A 50 -10.30 3.16 3.45
C PHE A 50 -11.43 2.42 4.20
N PRO A 51 -11.40 2.32 5.55
CA PRO A 51 -12.47 1.63 6.28
C PRO A 51 -13.81 2.37 6.17
N ALA A 52 -13.80 3.70 6.13
CA ALA A 52 -14.99 4.51 5.90
C ALA A 52 -15.70 4.18 4.58
N LYS A 53 -14.95 3.75 3.56
CA LYS A 53 -15.49 3.42 2.24
C LYS A 53 -15.84 1.94 2.08
N PHE A 54 -15.03 1.03 2.61
CA PHE A 54 -15.14 -0.41 2.33
C PHE A 54 -15.55 -1.26 3.55
N GLY A 55 -15.66 -0.66 4.74
CA GLY A 55 -16.16 -1.32 5.94
C GLY A 55 -15.18 -2.28 6.62
N HIS A 56 -13.90 -2.27 6.22
CA HIS A 56 -12.85 -3.08 6.84
C HIS A 56 -11.48 -2.39 6.74
N ASP A 57 -10.56 -2.81 7.62
CA ASP A 57 -9.23 -2.21 7.69
C ASP A 57 -8.26 -2.79 6.66
N PRO A 58 -7.38 -1.95 6.07
CA PRO A 58 -6.25 -2.41 5.29
C PRO A 58 -5.08 -2.83 6.19
N LYS A 59 -4.22 -3.72 5.68
CA LYS A 59 -2.96 -4.08 6.34
C LYS A 59 -1.79 -3.36 5.68
N PHE A 60 -0.80 -2.99 6.50
CA PHE A 60 0.40 -2.29 6.05
C PHE A 60 1.63 -3.12 6.40
N TYR A 61 2.57 -3.17 5.46
CA TYR A 61 3.82 -3.90 5.62
C TYR A 61 4.97 -3.00 5.17
N ASN A 62 5.92 -2.74 6.06
CA ASN A 62 7.19 -2.13 5.68
C ASN A 62 8.07 -3.22 5.09
N VAL A 63 8.31 -3.14 3.78
CA VAL A 63 9.01 -4.18 3.05
C VAL A 63 10.50 -3.83 2.97
N VAL A 64 11.34 -4.77 3.39
CA VAL A 64 12.78 -4.75 3.16
C VAL A 64 13.08 -5.87 2.17
N ILE A 65 13.84 -5.56 1.11
CA ILE A 65 14.25 -6.56 0.12
C ILE A 65 15.15 -7.58 0.82
N SER A 66 14.84 -8.86 0.66
CA SER A 66 15.56 -9.97 1.26
C SER A 66 15.98 -10.98 0.21
N ASP A 67 16.88 -11.87 0.60
CA ASP A 67 17.28 -13.00 -0.22
C ASP A 67 16.11 -13.92 -0.54
N GLY A 68 16.22 -14.61 -1.68
CA GLY A 68 15.34 -15.72 -2.04
C GLY A 68 15.61 -16.98 -1.22
N ALA A 69 14.75 -17.99 -1.41
CA ALA A 69 14.90 -19.28 -0.76
C ALA A 69 16.26 -19.93 -1.11
N ARG A 70 16.96 -20.40 -0.09
CA ARG A 70 18.28 -21.06 -0.20
C ARG A 70 18.41 -22.14 0.86
N ARG A 71 19.30 -23.11 0.64
CA ARG A 71 19.70 -24.05 1.69
C ARG A 71 20.41 -23.30 2.80
N VAL A 72 20.00 -23.53 4.04
CA VAL A 72 20.66 -23.00 5.25
C VAL A 72 21.47 -24.15 5.84
N GLU A 73 22.70 -23.87 6.29
CA GLU A 73 23.55 -24.85 6.98
C GLU A 73 23.11 -25.08 8.42
#